data_AF-X1R5J1-F1
#
_entry.id   AF-X1R5J1-F1
#
_cell.length_a   1.000
_cell.length_b   1.000
_cell.length_c   1.000
_cell.angle_alpha   90.00
_cell.angle_beta   90.00
_cell.angle_gamma   90.00
#
_symmetry.space_group_name_H-M   'P 1'
#
loop_
_entity.id
_entity.type
_entity.pdbx_description
1 polymer ?
#
loop_
_entity_poly.entity_id
_entity_poly.type
_entity_poly.pdbx_seq_one_letter_code
_entity_poly.pdbx_strand_id
1 'polypeptide(L)'
;TVVAFETEVSTLWDEPHIASDTFKQEAKDWVSSLVAGGSTNFHDACITGLETFTEANAANVMLVLSDGEPTAGPITSTPELLIAISEANSKKVSISAVAFGYGADEGLMANMASQNNGFFTFIQTDEEATTKIIDFYKQFATPIASGYSIHIEGAYLTASLVPLKDSPFFNGSEVLLSGLYETSISIETTIHYASDEIYSNYATDASIVYPYVESIWAQHRLSYLLNQVLLEGDTNVLRA
;
A
#
# COMPACT_ATOMS: atom_id res chain seq x y z
N THR A 1 -14.72 -7.81 4.82
CA THR A 1 -14.85 -9.24 5.13
C THR A 1 -13.61 -9.71 5.88
N VAL A 2 -13.55 -10.97 6.32
CA VAL A 2 -12.35 -11.60 6.90
C VAL A 2 -12.04 -12.87 6.12
N VAL A 3 -10.77 -13.02 5.72
CA VAL A 3 -10.23 -14.20 5.04
C VAL A 3 -9.18 -14.81 5.97
N ALA A 4 -9.31 -16.08 6.29
CA ALA A 4 -8.33 -16.85 7.04
C ALA A 4 -7.73 -17.91 6.13
N PHE A 5 -6.42 -18.13 6.27
CA PHE A 5 -5.68 -19.01 5.37
C PHE A 5 -4.68 -19.86 6.15
N GLU A 6 -4.57 -21.11 5.70
CA GLU A 6 -3.59 -22.10 6.13
C GLU A 6 -3.19 -22.91 4.89
N THR A 7 -3.47 -24.21 4.82
CA THR A 7 -3.43 -24.95 3.55
C THR A 7 -4.60 -24.53 2.63
N GLU A 8 -5.79 -24.43 3.22
CA GLU A 8 -7.01 -23.96 2.55
C GLU A 8 -7.29 -22.50 2.92
N VAL A 9 -8.10 -21.84 2.10
CA VAL A 9 -8.59 -20.48 2.33
C VAL A 9 -10.05 -20.56 2.74
N SER A 10 -10.40 -19.86 3.82
CA SER A 10 -11.75 -19.75 4.32
C SER A 10 -12.15 -18.28 4.43
N THR A 11 -13.37 -17.98 4.04
CA THR A 11 -13.90 -16.62 4.00
C THR A 11 -15.14 -16.54 4.86
N LEU A 12 -15.23 -15.50 5.70
CA LEU A 12 -16.42 -15.26 6.51
C LEU A 12 -17.61 -14.82 5.63
N TRP A 13 -17.39 -13.85 4.74
CA TRP A 13 -18.40 -13.37 3.79
C TRP A 13 -17.81 -13.13 2.40
N ASP A 14 -18.56 -13.47 1.36
CA ASP A 14 -18.14 -13.27 -0.03
C ASP A 14 -17.99 -11.79 -0.40
N GLU A 15 -18.68 -10.89 0.33
CA GLU A 15 -18.60 -9.44 0.15
C GLU A 15 -18.52 -8.67 1.49
N PRO A 16 -17.97 -7.44 1.51
CA PRO A 16 -17.97 -6.58 2.69
C PRO A 16 -19.38 -6.17 3.14
N HIS A 17 -19.66 -6.32 4.43
CA HIS A 17 -20.88 -5.80 5.05
C HIS A 17 -20.63 -4.49 5.81
N ILE A 18 -21.68 -3.67 5.95
CA ILE A 18 -21.67 -2.51 6.85
C ILE A 18 -21.39 -3.00 8.27
N ALA A 19 -20.48 -2.31 8.96
CA ALA A 19 -20.02 -2.67 10.31
C ALA A 19 -21.07 -2.38 11.41
N SER A 20 -22.24 -3.01 11.32
CA SER A 20 -23.28 -3.04 12.35
C SER A 20 -22.84 -3.86 13.56
N ASP A 21 -23.51 -3.68 14.71
CA ASP A 21 -23.19 -4.45 15.91
C ASP A 21 -23.35 -5.97 15.69
N THR A 22 -24.35 -6.37 14.89
CA THR A 22 -24.57 -7.77 14.51
C THR A 22 -23.40 -8.33 13.70
N PHE A 23 -23.00 -7.68 12.60
CA PHE A 23 -21.90 -8.18 11.77
C PHE A 23 -20.55 -8.11 12.49
N LYS A 24 -20.34 -7.11 13.36
CA LYS A 24 -19.16 -7.06 14.22
C LYS A 24 -19.12 -8.23 15.19
N GLN A 25 -20.25 -8.62 15.78
CA GLN A 25 -20.30 -9.75 16.70
C GLN A 25 -20.06 -11.06 15.96
N GLU A 26 -20.69 -11.26 14.81
CA GLU A 26 -20.48 -12.43 13.95
C GLU A 26 -19.00 -12.59 13.54
N ALA A 27 -18.35 -11.49 13.13
CA ALA A 27 -16.91 -11.52 12.83
C ALA A 27 -16.05 -11.88 14.04
N LYS A 28 -16.36 -11.36 15.23
CA LYS A 28 -15.64 -11.71 16.46
C LYS A 28 -15.79 -13.19 16.81
N ASP A 29 -17.00 -13.72 16.68
CA ASP A 29 -17.30 -15.11 16.98
C ASP A 29 -16.57 -16.03 15.98
N TRP A 30 -16.57 -15.68 14.69
CA TRP A 30 -15.84 -16.41 13.66
C TRP A 30 -14.33 -16.39 13.88
N VAL A 31 -13.74 -15.21 14.10
CA VAL A 31 -12.30 -15.07 14.41
C VAL A 31 -11.92 -15.87 15.67
N SER A 32 -12.78 -15.87 16.70
CA SER A 32 -12.55 -16.65 17.93
C SER A 32 -12.66 -18.16 17.72
N SER A 33 -13.30 -18.60 16.63
CA SER A 33 -13.44 -20.02 16.28
C SER A 33 -12.31 -20.55 15.39
N LEU A 34 -11.45 -19.67 14.87
CA LEU A 34 -10.33 -20.05 14.02
C LEU A 34 -9.36 -20.94 14.79
N VAL A 35 -8.91 -22.01 14.12
CA VAL A 35 -7.92 -22.94 14.65
C VAL A 35 -6.74 -22.90 13.70
N ALA A 36 -5.54 -22.72 14.26
CA ALA A 36 -4.32 -22.81 13.48
C ALA A 36 -4.11 -24.26 13.02
N GLY A 37 -3.98 -24.47 11.72
CA GLY A 37 -3.43 -25.70 11.15
C GLY A 37 -2.14 -25.43 10.40
N GLY A 38 -1.86 -26.25 9.39
CA GLY A 38 -0.56 -26.31 8.73
C GLY A 38 -0.51 -25.51 7.43
N SER A 39 0.72 -25.14 7.05
CA SER A 39 1.07 -24.42 5.81
C SER A 39 0.47 -23.02 5.67
N THR A 40 0.89 -22.32 4.62
CA THR A 40 0.58 -20.91 4.38
C THR A 40 0.26 -20.71 2.91
N ASN A 41 -1.03 -20.74 2.56
CA ASN A 41 -1.54 -20.49 1.20
C ASN A 41 -1.74 -18.99 0.99
N PHE A 42 -0.62 -18.28 0.91
CA PHE A 42 -0.59 -16.83 0.79
C PHE A 42 -1.19 -16.34 -0.54
N HIS A 43 -0.95 -17.08 -1.62
CA HIS A 43 -1.47 -16.76 -2.96
C HIS A 43 -3.00 -16.68 -2.92
N ASP A 44 -3.68 -17.80 -2.64
CA ASP A 44 -5.13 -17.86 -2.75
C ASP A 44 -5.78 -16.91 -1.73
N ALA A 45 -5.18 -16.72 -0.55
CA ALA A 45 -5.68 -15.77 0.44
C ALA A 45 -5.74 -14.34 -0.10
N CYS A 46 -4.67 -13.89 -0.77
CA CYS A 46 -4.61 -12.54 -1.34
C CYS A 46 -5.59 -12.38 -2.51
N ILE A 47 -5.68 -13.38 -3.39
CA ILE A 47 -6.61 -13.35 -4.53
C ILE A 47 -8.06 -13.31 -4.03
N THR A 48 -8.43 -14.23 -3.13
CA THR A 48 -9.77 -14.25 -2.52
C THR A 48 -10.09 -12.95 -1.80
N GLY A 49 -9.14 -12.38 -1.06
CA GLY A 49 -9.29 -11.08 -0.42
C GLY A 49 -9.63 -9.97 -1.42
N LEU A 50 -8.89 -9.87 -2.52
CA LEU A 50 -9.10 -8.87 -3.59
C LEU A 50 -10.43 -9.07 -4.34
N GLU A 51 -10.86 -10.33 -4.52
CA GLU A 51 -12.12 -10.67 -5.18
C GLU A 51 -13.34 -10.21 -4.38
N THR A 52 -13.25 -10.18 -3.04
CA THR A 52 -14.36 -9.75 -2.17
C THR A 52 -14.73 -8.28 -2.35
N PHE A 53 -13.80 -7.43 -2.80
CA PHE A 53 -14.09 -6.02 -3.05
C PHE A 53 -15.02 -5.88 -4.25
N THR A 54 -16.10 -5.11 -4.10
CA THR A 54 -16.95 -4.66 -5.20
C THR A 54 -16.49 -3.29 -5.69
N GLU A 55 -17.01 -2.81 -6.82
CA GLU A 55 -16.87 -1.38 -7.14
C GLU A 55 -17.60 -0.58 -6.06
N ALA A 56 -16.86 0.21 -5.29
CA ALA A 56 -17.37 0.91 -4.12
C ALA A 56 -17.15 2.42 -4.23
N ASN A 57 -18.09 3.19 -3.70
CA ASN A 57 -18.02 4.66 -3.57
C ASN A 57 -17.10 5.11 -2.42
N ALA A 58 -16.24 4.23 -1.90
CA ALA A 58 -15.35 4.45 -0.75
C ALA A 58 -13.97 3.84 -1.02
N ALA A 59 -12.97 4.24 -0.24
CA ALA A 59 -11.61 3.71 -0.39
C ALA A 59 -11.57 2.20 -0.06
N ASN A 60 -11.02 1.42 -0.99
CA ASN A 60 -10.80 -0.01 -0.82
C ASN A 60 -9.47 -0.26 -0.11
N VAL A 61 -9.51 -0.92 1.06
CA VAL A 61 -8.34 -1.17 1.89
C VAL A 61 -8.34 -2.62 2.36
N MET A 62 -7.22 -3.32 2.12
CA MET A 62 -6.97 -4.68 2.58
C MET A 62 -5.78 -4.70 3.53
N LEU A 63 -5.90 -5.44 4.63
CA LEU A 63 -4.78 -5.74 5.53
C LEU A 63 -4.45 -7.23 5.42
N VAL A 64 -3.18 -7.54 5.21
CA VAL A 64 -2.64 -8.90 5.26
C VAL A 64 -1.77 -9.05 6.50
N LEU A 65 -1.99 -10.12 7.27
CA LEU A 65 -1.21 -10.47 8.46
C LEU A 65 -0.67 -11.89 8.28
N SER A 66 0.64 -12.09 8.42
CA SER A 66 1.28 -13.41 8.36
C SER A 66 2.46 -13.48 9.31
N ASP A 67 2.66 -14.65 9.92
CA ASP A 67 3.83 -14.99 10.74
C ASP A 67 4.78 -15.98 10.05
N GLY A 68 4.47 -16.37 8.81
CA GLY A 68 5.16 -17.42 8.07
C GLY A 68 5.42 -17.08 6.60
N GLU A 69 6.37 -17.80 6.01
CA GLU A 69 6.61 -17.83 4.56
C GLU A 69 5.48 -18.58 3.83
N PRO A 70 5.19 -18.25 2.55
CA PRO A 70 4.27 -19.01 1.71
C PRO A 70 4.75 -20.44 1.49
N THR A 71 3.90 -21.42 1.83
CA THR A 71 4.26 -22.86 1.76
C THR A 71 3.18 -23.73 1.11
N ALA A 72 2.05 -23.16 0.74
CA ALA A 72 0.97 -23.81 0.01
C ALA A 72 0.38 -22.87 -1.06
N GLY A 73 -0.49 -23.42 -1.91
CA GLY A 73 -1.09 -22.70 -3.02
C GLY A 73 -0.37 -22.95 -4.36
N PRO A 74 -0.92 -22.38 -5.45
CA PRO A 74 -0.37 -22.58 -6.79
C PRO A 74 0.97 -21.85 -7.00
N ILE A 75 1.22 -20.78 -6.24
CA ILE A 75 2.44 -19.98 -6.30
C ILE A 75 2.95 -19.76 -4.88
N THR A 76 4.22 -20.08 -4.64
CA THR A 76 4.89 -19.84 -3.35
C THR A 76 6.15 -18.98 -3.48
N SER A 77 6.60 -18.72 -4.70
CA SER A 77 7.77 -17.90 -5.00
C SER A 77 7.45 -16.42 -4.84
N THR A 78 8.24 -15.71 -4.03
CA THR A 78 8.04 -14.27 -3.72
C THR A 78 7.90 -13.39 -4.97
N PRO A 79 8.78 -13.46 -5.99
CA PRO A 79 8.60 -12.67 -7.21
C PRO A 79 7.31 -12.97 -7.97
N GLU A 80 6.91 -14.23 -8.05
CA GLU A 80 5.69 -14.63 -8.77
C GLU A 80 4.42 -14.21 -8.01
N LEU A 81 4.45 -14.27 -6.66
CA LEU A 81 3.38 -13.78 -5.80
C LEU A 81 3.14 -12.28 -5.99
N LEU A 82 4.22 -11.48 -5.99
CA LEU A 82 4.11 -10.02 -6.18
C LEU A 82 3.45 -9.67 -7.51
N ILE A 83 3.85 -10.36 -8.60
CA ILE A 83 3.25 -10.19 -9.93
C ILE A 83 1.76 -10.58 -9.90
N ALA A 84 1.44 -11.78 -9.41
CA ALA A 84 0.07 -12.30 -9.40
C ALA A 84 -0.89 -11.39 -8.59
N ILE A 85 -0.45 -10.91 -7.43
CA ILE A 85 -1.25 -10.03 -6.56
C ILE A 85 -1.43 -8.67 -7.22
N SER A 86 -0.39 -8.10 -7.83
CA SER A 86 -0.49 -6.83 -8.55
C SER A 86 -1.43 -6.93 -9.75
N GLU A 87 -1.40 -8.03 -10.50
CA GLU A 87 -2.29 -8.26 -11.65
C GLU A 87 -3.74 -8.46 -11.21
N ALA A 88 -3.96 -9.17 -10.09
CA ALA A 88 -5.29 -9.39 -9.53
C ALA A 88 -5.92 -8.11 -8.95
N ASN A 89 -5.12 -7.14 -8.52
CA ASN A 89 -5.56 -5.88 -7.91
C ASN A 89 -6.14 -4.86 -8.91
N SER A 90 -7.05 -5.30 -9.77
CA SER A 90 -7.74 -4.47 -10.77
C SER A 90 -8.56 -3.32 -10.18
N LYS A 91 -8.99 -3.45 -8.91
CA LYS A 91 -9.83 -2.47 -8.20
C LYS A 91 -9.02 -1.43 -7.43
N LYS A 92 -7.69 -1.37 -7.62
CA LYS A 92 -6.76 -0.44 -6.96
C LYS A 92 -6.92 -0.44 -5.44
N VAL A 93 -7.10 -1.62 -4.85
CA VAL A 93 -7.17 -1.81 -3.39
C VAL A 93 -5.83 -1.40 -2.79
N SER A 94 -5.85 -0.57 -1.75
CA SER A 94 -4.66 -0.31 -0.95
C SER A 94 -4.37 -1.55 -0.09
N ILE A 95 -3.24 -2.22 -0.31
CA ILE A 95 -2.88 -3.44 0.42
C ILE A 95 -1.82 -3.11 1.45
N SER A 96 -2.17 -3.11 2.72
CA SER A 96 -1.22 -2.98 3.83
C SER A 96 -0.87 -4.35 4.40
N ALA A 97 0.31 -4.50 4.98
CA ALA A 97 0.83 -5.77 5.46
C ALA A 97 1.48 -5.65 6.85
N VAL A 98 1.26 -6.67 7.68
CA VAL A 98 1.90 -6.86 8.98
C VAL A 98 2.64 -8.19 8.96
N ALA A 99 3.97 -8.14 9.00
CA ALA A 99 4.81 -9.30 9.23
C ALA A 99 4.95 -9.53 10.74
N PHE A 100 4.64 -10.73 11.23
CA PHE A 100 4.59 -11.03 12.65
C PHE A 100 5.62 -12.08 13.05
N GLY A 101 6.63 -11.69 13.82
CA GLY A 101 7.69 -12.60 14.26
C GLY A 101 8.65 -13.02 13.14
N TYR A 102 9.69 -13.76 13.51
CA TYR A 102 10.84 -14.05 12.65
C TYR A 102 10.59 -15.09 11.55
N GLY A 103 9.41 -15.72 11.52
CA GLY A 103 9.05 -16.70 10.49
C GLY A 103 8.45 -16.06 9.23
N ALA A 104 8.10 -14.77 9.29
CA ALA A 104 7.41 -14.09 8.20
C ALA A 104 8.37 -13.71 7.06
N ASP A 105 7.89 -13.81 5.82
CA ASP A 105 8.59 -13.24 4.66
C ASP A 105 8.40 -11.72 4.62
N GLU A 106 9.24 -10.99 5.37
CA GLU A 106 9.23 -9.53 5.42
C GLU A 106 9.41 -8.90 4.04
N GLY A 107 10.23 -9.52 3.18
CA GLY A 107 10.52 -9.03 1.84
C GLY A 107 9.27 -9.05 0.96
N LEU A 108 8.57 -10.18 0.91
CA LEU A 108 7.28 -10.31 0.22
C LEU A 108 6.27 -9.28 0.73
N MET A 109 6.10 -9.20 2.05
CA MET A 109 5.06 -8.35 2.66
C MET A 109 5.33 -6.86 2.47
N ALA A 110 6.59 -6.43 2.61
CA ALA A 110 6.99 -5.05 2.38
C ALA A 110 6.84 -4.64 0.91
N ASN A 111 7.28 -5.48 -0.03
CA ASN A 111 7.15 -5.20 -1.46
C ASN A 111 5.69 -5.20 -1.91
N MET A 112 4.88 -6.14 -1.42
CA MET A 112 3.45 -6.20 -1.72
C MET A 112 2.76 -4.91 -1.28
N ALA A 113 3.04 -4.43 -0.07
CA ALA A 113 2.46 -3.18 0.42
C ALA A 113 2.89 -1.97 -0.41
N SER A 114 4.20 -1.88 -0.72
CA SER A 114 4.75 -0.79 -1.52
C SER A 114 4.18 -0.76 -2.94
N GLN A 115 3.98 -1.90 -3.58
CA GLN A 115 3.43 -1.99 -4.94
C GLN A 115 1.94 -1.64 -5.01
N ASN A 116 1.23 -1.73 -3.89
CA ASN A 116 -0.22 -1.60 -3.82
C ASN A 116 -0.66 -0.46 -2.90
N ASN A 117 0.12 0.62 -2.81
CA ASN A 117 -0.24 1.85 -2.08
C ASN A 117 -0.66 1.62 -0.63
N GLY A 118 -0.05 0.66 0.06
CA GLY A 118 -0.31 0.40 1.47
C GLY A 118 0.93 0.51 2.34
N PHE A 119 0.73 0.25 3.63
CA PHE A 119 1.77 0.36 4.64
C PHE A 119 2.32 -1.01 5.00
N PHE A 120 3.57 -1.06 5.42
CA PHE A 120 4.19 -2.25 5.97
C PHE A 120 4.65 -1.99 7.40
N THR A 121 4.43 -2.96 8.28
CA THR A 121 5.09 -3.00 9.59
C THR A 121 5.55 -4.41 9.90
N PHE A 122 6.70 -4.49 10.56
CA PHE A 122 7.18 -5.71 11.20
C PHE A 122 6.91 -5.62 12.71
N ILE A 123 6.38 -6.69 13.29
CA ILE A 123 6.04 -6.75 14.72
C ILE A 123 6.70 -7.98 15.31
N GLN A 124 7.54 -7.76 16.32
CA GLN A 124 8.16 -8.84 17.10
C GLN A 124 7.15 -9.47 18.06
N THR A 125 7.35 -10.75 18.37
CA THR A 125 6.57 -11.51 19.35
C THR A 125 6.96 -11.11 20.77
N ASP A 126 6.53 -9.92 21.19
CA ASP A 126 6.75 -9.37 22.53
C ASP A 126 5.42 -8.94 23.19
N GLU A 127 5.48 -8.51 24.45
CA GLU A 127 4.31 -8.05 25.21
C GLU A 127 3.63 -6.80 24.57
N GLU A 128 4.32 -6.10 23.67
CA GLU A 128 3.82 -4.88 23.01
C GLU A 128 3.20 -5.15 21.64
N ALA A 129 3.25 -6.39 21.14
CA ALA A 129 2.70 -6.81 19.86
C ALA A 129 1.27 -6.30 19.60
N THR A 130 0.39 -6.45 20.58
CA THR A 130 -1.01 -6.00 20.49
C THR A 130 -1.10 -4.48 20.29
N THR A 131 -0.31 -3.71 21.04
CA THR A 131 -0.29 -2.25 20.93
C THR A 131 0.20 -1.82 19.55
N LYS A 132 1.26 -2.46 19.04
CA LYS A 132 1.82 -2.16 17.70
C LYS A 132 0.81 -2.45 16.58
N ILE A 133 0.06 -3.55 16.65
CA ILE A 133 -1.02 -3.87 15.69
C ILE A 133 -2.12 -2.79 15.74
N ILE A 134 -2.53 -2.38 16.95
CA ILE A 134 -3.57 -1.34 17.11
C ILE A 134 -3.10 0.00 16.57
N ASP A 135 -1.86 0.40 16.81
CA ASP A 135 -1.32 1.67 16.33
C ASP A 135 -1.10 1.66 14.81
N PHE A 136 -0.72 0.52 14.25
CA PHE A 136 -0.73 0.33 12.80
C PHE A 136 -2.15 0.43 12.22
N TYR A 137 -3.13 -0.23 12.85
CA TYR A 137 -4.54 -0.11 12.47
C TYR A 137 -5.02 1.33 12.43
N LYS A 138 -4.69 2.16 13.42
CA LYS A 138 -5.08 3.58 13.43
C LYS A 138 -4.53 4.37 12.24
N GLN A 139 -3.37 4.00 11.70
CA GLN A 139 -2.77 4.68 10.54
C GLN A 139 -3.54 4.36 9.25
N PHE A 140 -3.87 3.08 9.00
CA PHE A 140 -4.51 2.69 7.74
C PHE A 140 -6.05 2.65 7.79
N ALA A 141 -6.67 2.55 8.97
CA ALA A 141 -8.12 2.31 9.10
C ALA A 141 -9.00 3.50 8.73
N THR A 142 -8.45 4.71 8.69
CA THR A 142 -9.19 5.92 8.32
C THR A 142 -8.52 6.60 7.14
N PRO A 143 -8.93 6.29 5.90
CA PRO A 143 -8.59 7.13 4.77
C PRO A 143 -9.14 8.53 5.05
N ILE A 144 -8.27 9.53 5.02
CA ILE A 144 -8.64 10.94 5.17
C ILE A 144 -9.27 11.48 3.88
N ALA A 145 -8.87 10.95 2.73
CA ALA A 145 -9.47 11.24 1.43
C ALA A 145 -9.60 9.95 0.59
N SER A 146 -10.61 9.90 -0.26
CA SER A 146 -10.82 8.75 -1.17
C SER A 146 -9.76 8.67 -2.26
N GLY A 147 -9.10 9.79 -2.54
CA GLY A 147 -8.02 9.88 -3.51
C GLY A 147 -7.34 11.24 -3.52
N TYR A 148 -6.29 11.35 -4.32
CA TYR A 148 -5.71 12.63 -4.73
C TYR A 148 -5.27 12.57 -6.18
N SER A 149 -5.11 13.74 -6.80
CA SER A 149 -4.57 13.93 -8.15
C SER A 149 -3.59 15.08 -8.14
N ILE A 150 -2.36 14.85 -8.63
CA ILE A 150 -1.33 15.89 -8.75
C ILE A 150 -1.03 16.13 -10.23
N HIS A 151 -1.35 17.33 -10.71
CA HIS A 151 -1.03 17.80 -12.05
C HIS A 151 0.18 18.74 -12.00
N ILE A 152 1.13 18.54 -12.91
CA ILE A 152 2.40 19.26 -12.94
C ILE A 152 2.60 19.85 -14.34
N GLU A 153 2.89 21.14 -14.41
CA GLU A 153 3.24 21.83 -15.65
C GLU A 153 4.63 22.47 -15.54
N GLY A 154 5.44 22.34 -16.59
CA GLY A 154 6.78 22.96 -16.69
C GLY A 154 7.95 22.11 -16.17
N ALA A 155 7.69 20.97 -15.51
CA ALA A 155 8.72 20.01 -15.16
C ALA A 155 9.09 19.12 -16.37
N TYR A 156 10.39 18.93 -16.62
CA TYR A 156 10.89 18.02 -17.68
C TYR A 156 11.33 16.66 -17.12
N LEU A 157 11.55 16.55 -15.81
CA LEU A 157 11.90 15.30 -15.15
C LEU A 157 11.28 15.25 -13.76
N THR A 158 10.49 14.22 -13.46
CA THR A 158 9.83 14.03 -12.17
C THR A 158 10.17 12.66 -11.57
N ALA A 159 10.17 12.58 -10.25
CA ALA A 159 10.31 11.35 -9.48
C ALA A 159 9.28 11.37 -8.34
N SER A 160 8.51 10.27 -8.25
CA SER A 160 7.52 10.04 -7.19
C SER A 160 7.61 8.58 -6.78
N LEU A 161 7.66 8.32 -5.48
CA LEU A 161 7.66 6.94 -4.93
C LEU A 161 6.25 6.33 -4.90
N VAL A 162 5.23 7.12 -5.17
CA VAL A 162 3.81 6.71 -5.17
C VAL A 162 3.09 7.21 -6.43
N PRO A 163 1.99 6.57 -6.86
CA PRO A 163 1.20 7.03 -8.00
C PRO A 163 0.62 8.42 -7.76
N LEU A 164 0.69 9.30 -8.75
CA LEU A 164 0.21 10.69 -8.65
C LEU A 164 -1.32 10.86 -8.82
N LYS A 165 -2.07 9.75 -8.93
CA LYS A 165 -3.51 9.75 -9.13
C LYS A 165 -4.18 8.53 -8.50
N ASP A 166 -5.47 8.67 -8.18
CA ASP A 166 -6.39 7.59 -7.78
C ASP A 166 -5.91 6.72 -6.61
N SER A 167 -5.10 7.28 -5.71
CA SER A 167 -4.58 6.57 -4.54
C SER A 167 -5.21 7.13 -3.27
N PRO A 168 -5.80 6.29 -2.39
CA PRO A 168 -6.38 6.76 -1.14
C PRO A 168 -5.32 7.47 -0.28
N PHE A 169 -5.71 8.57 0.35
CA PHE A 169 -4.82 9.34 1.22
C PHE A 169 -5.15 8.99 2.67
N PHE A 170 -4.17 8.53 3.43
CA PHE A 170 -4.35 8.03 4.79
C PHE A 170 -3.80 8.99 5.83
N ASN A 171 -4.32 8.93 7.05
CA ASN A 171 -3.80 9.73 8.15
C ASN A 171 -2.33 9.36 8.44
N GLY A 172 -1.45 10.36 8.48
CA GLY A 172 -0.01 10.16 8.66
C GLY A 172 0.74 9.73 7.40
N SER A 173 0.05 9.59 6.26
CA SER A 173 0.71 9.36 4.97
C SER A 173 1.29 10.64 4.39
N GLU A 174 2.42 10.50 3.70
CA GLU A 174 3.09 11.60 3.01
C GLU A 174 3.29 11.21 1.54
N VAL A 175 2.96 12.13 0.64
CA VAL A 175 3.23 12.00 -0.79
C VAL A 175 4.37 12.94 -1.13
N LEU A 176 5.56 12.36 -1.35
CA LEU A 176 6.73 13.11 -1.76
C LEU A 176 6.87 13.07 -3.29
N LEU A 177 6.90 14.25 -3.89
CA LEU A 177 7.13 14.46 -5.31
C LEU A 177 8.30 15.43 -5.47
N SER A 178 9.23 15.11 -6.37
CA SER A 178 10.32 16.02 -6.73
C SER A 178 10.55 16.03 -8.24
N GLY A 179 11.04 17.15 -8.78
CA GLY A 179 11.34 17.24 -10.19
C GLY A 179 12.23 18.41 -10.55
N LEU A 180 12.66 18.44 -11.81
CA LEU A 180 13.43 19.51 -12.42
C LEU A 180 12.59 20.26 -13.44
N TYR A 181 12.78 21.57 -13.48
CA TYR A 181 12.12 22.50 -14.39
C TYR A 181 13.13 23.59 -14.80
N GLU A 182 12.92 24.24 -15.95
CA GLU A 182 13.88 25.22 -16.49
C GLU A 182 13.53 26.67 -16.15
N THR A 183 12.27 27.07 -16.32
CA THR A 183 11.83 28.47 -16.24
C THR A 183 10.79 28.68 -15.15
N SER A 184 9.77 27.83 -15.13
CA SER A 184 8.76 27.84 -14.09
C SER A 184 8.08 26.48 -13.96
N ILE A 185 7.54 26.21 -12.79
CA ILE A 185 6.74 25.03 -12.50
C ILE A 185 5.44 25.44 -11.83
N SER A 186 4.34 24.82 -12.24
CA SER A 186 3.04 24.89 -11.58
C SER A 186 2.65 23.50 -11.11
N ILE A 187 2.19 23.38 -9.88
CA ILE A 187 1.71 22.14 -9.28
C ILE A 187 0.31 22.38 -8.74
N GLU A 188 -0.66 21.65 -9.29
CA GLU A 188 -2.03 21.63 -8.79
C GLU A 188 -2.30 20.27 -8.15
N THR A 189 -2.71 20.28 -6.89
CA THR A 189 -3.07 19.08 -6.14
C THR A 189 -4.55 19.15 -5.79
N THR A 190 -5.32 18.19 -6.28
CA THR A 190 -6.71 17.97 -5.87
C THR A 190 -6.74 16.83 -4.87
N ILE A 191 -7.33 17.05 -3.70
CA ILE A 191 -7.56 16.00 -2.70
C ILE A 191 -9.07 15.75 -2.60
N HIS A 192 -9.48 14.49 -2.79
CA HIS A 192 -10.87 14.07 -2.81
C HIS A 192 -11.39 13.75 -1.41
N TYR A 193 -11.61 14.80 -0.60
CA TYR A 193 -12.32 14.67 0.68
C TYR A 193 -13.84 14.47 0.45
N ALA A 194 -14.66 14.69 1.49
CA ALA A 194 -16.11 14.80 1.31
C ALA A 194 -16.50 15.97 0.37
N SER A 195 -15.62 16.97 0.24
CA SER A 195 -15.68 18.03 -0.75
C SER A 195 -14.26 18.24 -1.26
N ASP A 196 -14.07 18.23 -2.58
CA ASP A 196 -12.74 18.36 -3.17
C ASP A 196 -12.08 19.67 -2.72
N GLU A 197 -10.80 19.57 -2.35
CA GLU A 197 -9.95 20.72 -2.06
C GLU A 197 -8.82 20.79 -3.08
N ILE A 198 -8.51 22.00 -3.54
CA ILE A 198 -7.48 22.25 -4.56
C ILE A 198 -6.40 23.14 -3.97
N TYR A 199 -5.16 22.71 -4.12
CA TYR A 199 -3.96 23.41 -3.69
C TYR A 199 -3.10 23.72 -4.92
N SER A 200 -2.72 24.98 -5.08
CA SER A 200 -1.89 25.42 -6.21
C SER A 200 -0.59 26.02 -5.70
N ASN A 201 0.52 25.52 -6.22
CA ASN A 201 1.86 26.02 -5.93
C ASN A 201 2.55 26.39 -7.24
N TYR A 202 3.35 27.45 -7.20
CA TYR A 202 4.08 27.95 -8.36
C TYR A 202 5.47 28.41 -7.97
N ALA A 203 6.46 28.12 -8.82
CA ALA A 203 7.82 28.61 -8.69
C ALA A 203 8.40 29.02 -10.05
N THR A 204 9.30 30.01 -10.04
CA THR A 204 10.00 30.55 -11.22
C THR A 204 11.50 30.44 -11.06
N ASP A 205 12.16 31.52 -10.66
CA ASP A 205 13.60 31.60 -10.62
C ASP A 205 14.14 30.65 -9.56
N ALA A 206 15.25 29.99 -9.90
CA ALA A 206 15.95 29.14 -8.96
C ALA A 206 16.33 29.93 -7.70
N SER A 207 15.95 29.40 -6.54
CA SER A 207 16.21 30.03 -5.25
C SER A 207 17.43 29.41 -4.58
N ILE A 208 18.43 30.23 -4.29
CA ILE A 208 19.61 29.82 -3.49
C ILE A 208 19.31 29.76 -1.98
N VAL A 209 18.09 30.13 -1.57
CA VAL A 209 17.68 30.14 -0.15
C VAL A 209 17.55 28.71 0.38
N TYR A 210 17.25 27.75 -0.49
CA TYR A 210 17.01 26.35 -0.13
C TYR A 210 17.95 25.40 -0.89
N PRO A 211 19.28 25.49 -0.67
CA PRO A 211 20.27 24.72 -1.43
C PRO A 211 20.16 23.21 -1.19
N TYR A 212 19.51 22.80 -0.10
CA TYR A 212 19.25 21.40 0.22
C TYR A 212 18.19 20.74 -0.68
N VAL A 213 17.35 21.52 -1.39
CA VAL A 213 16.30 20.98 -2.26
C VAL A 213 16.88 20.14 -3.41
N GLU A 214 18.02 20.56 -3.96
CA GLU A 214 18.74 19.79 -4.97
C GLU A 214 19.23 18.43 -4.44
N SER A 215 19.69 18.41 -3.18
CA SER A 215 20.13 17.18 -2.52
C SER A 215 18.97 16.24 -2.22
N ILE A 216 17.82 16.78 -1.79
CA ILE A 216 16.58 16.01 -1.60
C ILE A 216 16.13 15.40 -2.93
N TRP A 217 16.12 16.18 -4.01
CA TRP A 217 15.78 15.67 -5.35
C TRP A 217 16.70 14.52 -5.77
N ALA A 218 18.02 14.66 -5.59
CA ALA A 218 18.98 13.62 -5.97
C ALA A 218 18.77 12.31 -5.18
N GLN A 219 18.56 12.41 -3.86
CA GLN A 219 18.27 11.25 -3.00
C GLN A 219 16.96 10.59 -3.39
N HIS A 220 15.90 11.38 -3.57
CA HIS A 220 14.58 10.88 -3.93
C HIS A 220 14.58 10.22 -5.33
N ARG A 221 15.32 10.80 -6.29
CA ARG A 221 15.52 10.20 -7.62
C ARG A 221 16.26 8.87 -7.53
N LEU A 222 17.29 8.77 -6.70
CA LEU A 222 18.00 7.52 -6.47
C LEU A 222 17.07 6.44 -5.89
N SER A 223 16.29 6.78 -4.86
CA SER A 223 15.29 5.88 -4.28
C SER A 223 14.26 5.41 -5.31
N TYR A 224 13.76 6.34 -6.14
CA TYR A 224 12.86 6.02 -7.24
C TYR A 224 13.47 5.01 -8.23
N LEU A 225 14.72 5.24 -8.66
CA LEU A 225 15.40 4.36 -9.59
C LEU A 225 15.68 2.98 -8.98
N LEU A 226 16.10 2.93 -7.71
CA LEU A 226 16.29 1.67 -6.98
C LEU A 226 14.98 0.88 -6.90
N ASN A 227 13.86 1.53 -6.61
CA ASN A 227 12.55 0.89 -6.63
C ASN A 227 12.23 0.33 -8.03
N GLN A 228 12.47 1.08 -9.11
CA GLN A 228 12.25 0.54 -10.46
C GLN A 228 13.15 -0.66 -10.78
N VAL A 229 14.41 -0.68 -10.33
CA VAL A 229 15.30 -1.85 -10.51
C VAL A 229 14.74 -3.08 -9.79
N LEU A 230 14.27 -2.90 -8.55
CA LEU A 230 13.73 -3.98 -7.73
C LEU A 230 12.42 -4.53 -8.31
N LEU A 231 11.59 -3.66 -8.90
CA LEU A 231 10.27 -4.01 -9.42
C LEU A 231 10.30 -4.59 -10.85
N GLU A 232 11.17 -4.07 -11.72
CA GLU A 232 11.13 -4.36 -13.17
C GLU A 232 12.38 -5.10 -13.67
N GLY A 233 13.41 -5.27 -12.83
CA GLY A 233 14.74 -5.71 -13.25
C GLY A 233 15.54 -4.61 -13.96
N ASP A 234 16.78 -4.92 -14.36
CA ASP A 234 17.71 -3.94 -14.94
C ASP A 234 17.28 -3.52 -16.38
N THR A 235 16.51 -2.42 -16.51
CA THR A 235 16.04 -1.88 -17.80
C THR A 235 16.87 -0.68 -18.28
N ASN A 236 16.82 -0.38 -19.58
CA ASN A 236 17.59 0.70 -20.21
C ASN A 236 17.30 2.12 -19.66
N VAL A 237 16.19 2.30 -18.94
CA VAL A 237 15.83 3.57 -18.26
C VAL A 237 16.79 3.89 -17.11
N LEU A 238 17.49 2.88 -16.58
CA LEU A 238 18.43 3.00 -15.47
C LEU A 238 19.82 3.52 -15.89
N ARG A 239 20.06 3.64 -17.21
CA ARG A 239 21.37 4.00 -17.79
C ARG A 239 21.45 5.44 -18.32
N ALA A 240 20.37 6.21 -18.21
CA ALA A 240 20.24 7.59 -18.69
C ALA A 240 20.07 8.56 -17.51
#